data_AF-A0A099WED9-F1
#
_entry.id   AF-A0A099WED9-F1
#
_cell.length_a   1.000
_cell.length_b   1.000
_cell.length_c   1.000
_cell.angle_alpha   90.00
_cell.angle_beta   90.00
_cell.angle_gamma   90.00
#
_symmetry.space_group_name_H-M   'P 1'
#
loop_
_entity.id
_entity.type
_entity.pdbx_description
1 polymer ?
#
loop_
_entity_poly.entity_id
_entity_poly.type
_entity_poly.pdbx_seq_one_letter_code
_entity_poly.pdbx_strand_id
1 'polypeptide(L)'
;MKMKKWLTPVLGLALIVSPVTGAYAAETTPTVKTPASDLRATFDYLLSEHYALAVDTMIKTYDGNKAAPEAAKALDQNAKDMEPAIASIYGEEGGKQFEAIFAPHNAATDDYAKAVKDGDKTAQDAATKEVNKFVNDMAVFLSTATGGKLPEAGAKQALAEHEADVQQVFDQYVAKDYEGAYKTYLAGFEQIFGAGKAISGAIVAQNPDKFNNTKPDTAAADLRSALTMLGSEHFALATLSMEKGYDGDPDYDYVNWAQDQNTAAFKAAFTSIYGADAGNQFEKLWTTNHINAQADLAAATAAKNTDNEQKDKTRLTNTFANDFGNFLATATDGNLPAKDAIAALTQHETTVTDTFDKYVSADYAGSYASYREGYKLMSGIGENLGGAIVTQFPDKFSDKMPTSMPNTGMGGEQTNHSLALWIGLSAIILAGAGFIIFRQQKQQHR
;
A
#
# COMPACT_ATOMS: atom_id res chain seq x y z
N MET A 1 -46.06 29.22 78.23
CA MET A 1 -47.00 30.25 77.72
C MET A 1 -47.14 30.02 76.21
N LYS A 2 -48.36 29.67 75.75
CA LYS A 2 -49.03 29.87 74.42
C LYS A 2 -48.18 29.76 73.12
N MET A 3 -48.59 29.16 71.99
CA MET A 3 -49.79 28.49 71.47
C MET A 3 -49.42 27.82 70.12
N LYS A 4 -50.19 26.80 69.70
CA LYS A 4 -50.17 26.10 68.39
C LYS A 4 -50.57 26.97 67.18
N LYS A 5 -50.17 26.55 65.96
CA LYS A 5 -51.00 26.23 64.74
C LYS A 5 -50.06 26.05 63.51
N TRP A 6 -49.84 24.84 62.99
CA TRP A 6 -50.49 24.19 61.81
C TRP A 6 -50.61 25.04 60.53
N LEU A 7 -49.90 24.63 59.48
CA LEU A 7 -50.31 24.62 58.05
C LEU A 7 -49.26 23.86 57.21
N THR A 8 -49.67 22.71 56.65
CA THR A 8 -49.12 22.10 55.42
C THR A 8 -50.10 22.44 54.28
N PRO A 9 -49.88 22.15 52.98
CA PRO A 9 -48.68 21.99 52.12
C PRO A 9 -48.76 22.87 50.85
N VAL A 10 -47.69 23.01 50.05
CA VAL A 10 -47.82 23.12 48.57
C VAL A 10 -46.64 22.41 47.93
N LEU A 11 -46.94 21.31 47.23
CA LEU A 11 -46.09 20.71 46.20
C LEU A 11 -45.83 21.74 45.09
N GLY A 12 -44.57 22.09 44.88
CA GLY A 12 -44.11 22.76 43.66
C GLY A 12 -43.04 21.90 43.00
N LEU A 13 -43.45 21.02 42.07
CA LEU A 13 -42.54 20.43 41.10
C LEU A 13 -41.98 21.57 40.23
N ALA A 14 -40.77 22.03 40.53
CA ALA A 14 -39.97 22.78 39.57
C ALA A 14 -39.18 21.75 38.74
N LEU A 15 -39.66 21.50 37.54
CA LEU A 15 -38.90 20.87 36.46
C LEU A 15 -37.60 21.66 36.26
N ILE A 16 -36.48 21.11 36.70
CA ILE A 16 -35.17 21.52 36.22
C ILE A 16 -35.08 20.95 34.80
N VAL A 17 -35.45 21.76 33.82
CA VAL A 17 -35.09 21.53 32.43
C VAL A 17 -33.60 21.89 32.33
N SER A 18 -32.74 20.90 32.60
CA SER A 18 -31.34 20.99 32.16
C SER A 18 -31.38 21.09 30.64
N PRO A 19 -30.80 22.12 30.00
CA PRO A 19 -30.57 22.05 28.58
C PRO A 19 -29.59 20.90 28.38
N VAL A 20 -30.06 19.83 27.74
CA VAL A 20 -29.20 18.89 27.05
C VAL A 20 -28.53 19.71 25.96
N THR A 21 -27.44 20.39 26.30
CA THR A 21 -26.45 20.79 25.32
C THR A 21 -25.91 19.49 24.77
N GLY A 22 -26.44 19.08 23.61
CA GLY A 22 -25.81 18.05 22.80
C GLY A 22 -24.33 18.41 22.74
N ALA A 23 -23.48 17.46 23.11
CA ALA A 23 -22.07 17.55 22.78
C ALA A 23 -22.00 17.67 21.27
N TYR A 24 -21.87 18.91 20.77
CA TYR A 24 -21.34 19.13 19.45
C TYR A 24 -19.99 18.45 19.48
N ALA A 25 -19.88 17.32 18.78
CA ALA A 25 -18.60 16.71 18.48
C ALA A 25 -17.72 17.84 17.95
N ALA A 26 -16.65 18.18 18.67
CA ALA A 26 -15.67 19.11 18.13
C ALA A 26 -15.28 18.58 16.76
N GLU A 27 -15.37 19.40 15.71
CA GLU A 27 -14.85 19.06 14.40
C GLU A 27 -13.36 18.77 14.59
N THR A 28 -13.00 17.49 14.66
CA THR A 28 -11.61 17.06 14.75
C THR A 28 -10.99 17.36 13.39
N THR A 29 -9.97 18.23 13.37
CA THR A 29 -9.16 18.47 12.17
C THR A 29 -8.74 17.12 11.58
N PRO A 30 -9.01 16.88 10.28
CA PRO A 30 -8.64 15.61 9.66
C PRO A 30 -7.13 15.41 9.74
N THR A 31 -6.73 14.16 9.93
CA THR A 31 -5.32 13.78 10.07
C THR A 31 -5.12 12.39 9.48
N VAL A 32 -3.97 12.20 8.84
CA VAL A 32 -3.52 10.89 8.36
C VAL A 32 -3.03 9.97 9.49
N LYS A 33 -2.84 10.55 10.68
CA LYS A 33 -2.23 9.90 11.85
C LYS A 33 -3.22 9.81 12.99
N THR A 34 -3.68 8.59 13.24
CA THR A 34 -4.54 8.17 14.34
C THR A 34 -4.18 6.74 14.70
N PRO A 35 -4.51 6.25 15.91
CA PRO A 35 -4.23 4.85 16.26
C PRO A 35 -4.80 3.84 15.24
N ALA A 36 -6.00 4.07 14.71
CA ALA A 36 -6.60 3.20 13.70
C ALA A 36 -5.92 3.32 12.32
N SER A 37 -5.54 4.52 11.87
CA SER A 37 -4.86 4.69 10.58
C SER A 37 -3.40 4.22 10.62
N ASP A 38 -2.74 4.29 11.78
CA ASP A 38 -1.41 3.72 12.00
C ASP A 38 -1.46 2.17 11.97
N LEU A 39 -2.51 1.58 12.54
CA LEU A 39 -2.76 0.14 12.41
C LEU A 39 -2.91 -0.27 10.94
N ARG A 40 -3.75 0.43 10.18
CA ARG A 40 -3.92 0.16 8.75
C ARG A 40 -2.60 0.32 7.99
N ALA A 41 -1.88 1.41 8.20
CA ALA A 41 -0.61 1.66 7.53
C ALA A 41 0.44 0.56 7.82
N THR A 42 0.40 -0.02 9.02
CA THR A 42 1.26 -1.17 9.38
C THR A 42 0.92 -2.41 8.55
N PHE A 43 -0.37 -2.73 8.40
CA PHE A 43 -0.80 -3.85 7.55
C PHE A 43 -0.55 -3.58 6.07
N ASP A 44 -0.86 -2.38 5.59
CA ASP A 44 -0.62 -1.96 4.20
C ASP A 44 0.86 -2.17 3.84
N TYR A 45 1.79 -1.73 4.69
CA TYR A 45 3.23 -1.97 4.50
C TYR A 45 3.59 -3.46 4.49
N LEU A 46 3.24 -4.19 5.55
CA LEU A 46 3.70 -5.58 5.72
C LEU A 46 3.13 -6.50 4.64
N LEU A 47 1.85 -6.36 4.29
CA LEU A 47 1.18 -7.20 3.32
C LEU A 47 1.59 -6.85 1.87
N SER A 48 1.84 -5.58 1.55
CA SER A 48 2.35 -5.22 0.22
C SER A 48 3.79 -5.68 0.00
N GLU A 49 4.64 -5.57 1.02
CA GLU A 49 6.00 -6.13 0.97
C GLU A 49 5.94 -7.65 0.80
N HIS A 50 5.03 -8.31 1.51
CA HIS A 50 4.78 -9.75 1.36
C HIS A 50 4.45 -10.13 -0.09
N TYR A 51 3.47 -9.45 -0.71
CA TYR A 51 3.07 -9.73 -2.09
C TYR A 51 4.23 -9.55 -3.07
N ALA A 52 5.01 -8.48 -2.94
CA ALA A 52 6.16 -8.23 -3.79
C ALA A 52 7.25 -9.31 -3.63
N LEU A 53 7.58 -9.68 -2.39
CA LEU A 53 8.58 -10.70 -2.09
C LEU A 53 8.12 -12.10 -2.51
N ALA A 54 6.83 -12.42 -2.41
CA ALA A 54 6.28 -13.71 -2.85
C ALA A 54 6.45 -13.89 -4.36
N VAL A 55 6.02 -12.91 -5.15
CA VAL A 55 6.17 -12.94 -6.62
C VAL A 55 7.63 -12.99 -7.04
N ASP A 56 8.48 -12.14 -6.44
CA ASP A 56 9.91 -12.10 -6.78
C ASP A 56 10.60 -13.43 -6.41
N THR A 57 10.29 -14.02 -5.26
CA THR A 57 10.81 -15.33 -4.86
C THR A 57 10.44 -16.41 -5.87
N MET A 58 9.15 -16.50 -6.27
CA MET A 58 8.71 -17.50 -7.23
C MET A 58 9.42 -17.37 -8.59
N ILE A 59 9.50 -16.14 -9.12
CA ILE A 59 10.15 -15.86 -10.40
C ILE A 59 11.64 -16.21 -10.33
N LYS A 60 12.35 -15.70 -9.31
CA LYS A 60 13.79 -15.95 -9.14
C LYS A 60 14.08 -17.44 -8.93
N THR A 61 13.26 -18.17 -8.19
CA THR A 61 13.39 -19.63 -8.01
C THR A 61 13.23 -20.37 -9.34
N TYR A 62 12.20 -20.04 -10.11
CA TYR A 62 11.97 -20.62 -11.43
C TYR A 62 13.12 -20.35 -12.40
N ASP A 63 13.59 -19.11 -12.49
CA ASP A 63 14.71 -18.72 -13.35
C ASP A 63 16.05 -19.30 -12.89
N GLY A 64 16.15 -19.73 -11.63
CA GLY A 64 17.43 -20.17 -11.04
C GLY A 64 18.37 -19.01 -10.78
N ASN A 65 17.79 -17.85 -10.52
CA ASN A 65 18.53 -16.67 -10.12
C ASN A 65 19.28 -16.95 -8.80
N LYS A 66 20.53 -16.52 -8.72
CA LYS A 66 21.39 -16.76 -7.55
C LYS A 66 20.92 -16.04 -6.29
N ALA A 67 20.09 -15.01 -6.43
CA ALA A 67 19.49 -14.26 -5.34
C ALA A 67 18.24 -14.96 -4.75
N ALA A 68 17.69 -16.00 -5.40
CA ALA A 68 16.47 -16.67 -4.96
C ALA A 68 16.49 -17.12 -3.47
N PRO A 69 17.60 -17.70 -2.93
CA PRO A 69 17.63 -18.07 -1.51
C PRO A 69 17.54 -16.89 -0.54
N GLU A 70 18.03 -15.71 -0.92
CA GLU A 70 17.91 -14.50 -0.08
C GLU A 70 16.55 -13.83 -0.26
N ALA A 71 15.89 -13.98 -1.43
CA ALA A 71 14.50 -13.59 -1.64
C ALA A 71 13.55 -14.35 -0.70
N ALA A 72 13.68 -15.68 -0.67
CA ALA A 72 12.90 -16.54 0.20
C ALA A 72 13.11 -16.22 1.69
N LYS A 73 14.36 -15.94 2.11
CA LYS A 73 14.65 -15.48 3.48
C LYS A 73 14.03 -14.13 3.80
N ALA A 74 14.02 -13.20 2.84
CA ALA A 74 13.38 -11.91 3.01
C ALA A 74 11.86 -12.07 3.18
N LEU A 75 11.23 -12.94 2.38
CA LEU A 75 9.82 -13.32 2.50
C LEU A 75 9.50 -13.94 3.87
N ASP A 76 10.33 -14.88 4.34
CA ASP A 76 10.20 -15.48 5.67
C ASP A 76 10.39 -14.46 6.81
N GLN A 77 11.30 -13.51 6.65
CA GLN A 77 11.49 -12.45 7.64
C GLN A 77 10.30 -11.49 7.66
N ASN A 78 9.70 -11.17 6.51
CA ASN A 78 8.48 -10.38 6.44
C ASN A 78 7.32 -11.08 7.18
N ALA A 79 7.16 -12.40 7.05
CA ALA A 79 6.19 -13.17 7.84
C ALA A 79 6.42 -13.06 9.36
N LYS A 80 7.68 -13.11 9.80
CA LYS A 80 8.04 -12.90 11.21
C LYS A 80 7.75 -11.47 11.68
N ASP A 81 7.94 -10.48 10.81
CA ASP A 81 7.70 -9.07 11.15
C ASP A 81 6.19 -8.76 11.29
N MET A 82 5.30 -9.61 10.76
CA MET A 82 3.86 -9.54 11.01
C MET A 82 3.46 -10.05 12.39
N GLU A 83 4.21 -10.99 12.98
CA GLU A 83 3.89 -11.57 14.30
C GLU A 83 3.78 -10.49 15.40
N PRO A 84 4.75 -9.56 15.57
CA PRO A 84 4.62 -8.47 16.54
C PRO A 84 3.40 -7.56 16.31
N ALA A 85 3.01 -7.32 15.04
CA ALA A 85 1.84 -6.51 14.73
C ALA A 85 0.55 -7.18 15.24
N ILE A 86 0.41 -8.49 15.01
CA ILE A 86 -0.71 -9.29 15.52
C ILE A 86 -0.66 -9.42 17.05
N ALA A 87 0.52 -9.68 17.61
CA ALA A 87 0.73 -9.84 19.05
C ALA A 87 0.39 -8.57 19.83
N SER A 88 0.59 -7.39 19.25
CA SER A 88 0.20 -6.11 19.87
C SER A 88 -1.31 -5.98 20.11
N ILE A 89 -2.13 -6.77 19.39
CA ILE A 89 -3.59 -6.71 19.39
C ILE A 89 -4.17 -7.88 20.20
N TYR A 90 -3.65 -9.08 19.94
CA TYR A 90 -4.17 -10.37 20.43
C TYR A 90 -3.24 -11.09 21.41
N GLY A 91 -2.12 -10.47 21.81
CA GLY A 91 -1.13 -11.06 22.71
C GLY A 91 -0.17 -12.04 22.03
N GLU A 92 0.88 -12.44 22.74
CA GLU A 92 1.93 -13.32 22.21
C GLU A 92 1.39 -14.65 21.65
N GLU A 93 0.38 -15.22 22.29
CA GLU A 93 -0.25 -16.47 21.82
C GLU A 93 -0.94 -16.27 20.46
N GLY A 94 -1.65 -15.15 20.28
CA GLY A 94 -2.29 -14.81 19.02
C GLY A 94 -1.27 -14.55 17.91
N GLY A 95 -0.14 -13.90 18.23
CA GLY A 95 0.97 -13.72 17.32
C GLY A 95 1.57 -15.06 16.86
N LYS A 96 1.91 -15.95 17.80
CA LYS A 96 2.45 -17.28 17.48
C LYS A 96 1.49 -18.15 16.69
N GLN A 97 0.19 -18.09 17.00
CA GLN A 97 -0.82 -18.80 16.22
C GLN A 97 -0.90 -18.27 14.79
N PHE A 98 -0.83 -16.95 14.59
CA PHE A 98 -0.75 -16.37 13.26
C PHE A 98 0.49 -16.87 12.51
N GLU A 99 1.69 -16.78 13.12
CA GLU A 99 2.94 -17.22 12.49
C GLU A 99 2.89 -18.71 12.12
N ALA A 100 2.35 -19.57 12.98
CA ALA A 100 2.24 -21.01 12.73
C ALA A 100 1.32 -21.35 11.54
N ILE A 101 0.37 -20.47 11.21
CA ILE A 101 -0.50 -20.61 10.02
C ILE A 101 0.15 -19.95 8.80
N PHE A 102 0.76 -18.78 8.99
CA PHE A 102 1.31 -17.96 7.90
C PHE A 102 2.65 -18.52 7.40
N ALA A 103 3.66 -18.79 8.22
CA ALA A 103 4.97 -19.20 7.70
C ALA A 103 4.96 -20.42 6.73
N PRO A 104 4.14 -21.48 6.92
CA PRO A 104 4.09 -22.60 5.98
C PRO A 104 3.62 -22.26 4.55
N HIS A 105 2.76 -21.24 4.35
CA HIS A 105 2.27 -20.92 3.01
C HIS A 105 3.39 -20.28 2.15
N ASN A 106 4.28 -19.48 2.74
CA ASN A 106 5.46 -18.94 2.05
C ASN A 106 6.33 -20.07 1.49
N ALA A 107 6.61 -21.09 2.31
CA ALA A 107 7.40 -22.23 1.90
C ALA A 107 6.71 -23.02 0.77
N ALA A 108 5.39 -23.18 0.85
CA ALA A 108 4.61 -23.82 -0.21
C ALA A 108 4.67 -23.03 -1.53
N THR A 109 4.68 -21.70 -1.47
CA THR A 109 4.81 -20.83 -2.65
C THR A 109 6.16 -21.00 -3.35
N ASP A 110 7.27 -21.05 -2.61
CA ASP A 110 8.61 -21.35 -3.18
C ASP A 110 8.70 -22.80 -3.70
N ASP A 111 8.18 -23.78 -2.95
CA ASP A 111 8.12 -25.19 -3.35
C ASP A 111 7.33 -25.38 -4.65
N TYR A 112 6.23 -24.64 -4.84
CA TYR A 112 5.47 -24.66 -6.08
C TYR A 112 6.31 -24.19 -7.27
N ALA A 113 7.02 -23.06 -7.14
CA ALA A 113 7.85 -22.52 -8.20
C ALA A 113 8.97 -23.48 -8.61
N LYS A 114 9.62 -24.10 -7.60
CA LYS A 114 10.61 -25.16 -7.81
C LYS A 114 9.99 -26.39 -8.51
N ALA A 115 8.82 -26.83 -8.09
CA ALA A 115 8.13 -27.97 -8.68
C ALA A 115 7.69 -27.70 -10.14
N VAL A 116 7.33 -26.46 -10.48
CA VAL A 116 7.07 -26.05 -11.87
C VAL A 116 8.33 -26.11 -12.71
N LYS A 117 9.45 -25.59 -12.19
CA LYS A 117 10.76 -25.65 -12.85
C LYS A 117 11.20 -27.08 -13.13
N ASP A 118 11.05 -27.97 -12.15
CA ASP A 118 11.46 -29.37 -12.23
C ASP A 118 10.45 -30.25 -13.01
N GLY A 119 9.28 -29.71 -13.37
CA GLY A 119 8.20 -30.46 -14.02
C GLY A 119 7.54 -31.49 -13.11
N ASP A 120 7.70 -31.37 -11.79
CA ASP A 120 7.16 -32.30 -10.81
C ASP A 120 5.70 -31.95 -10.47
N LYS A 121 4.77 -32.64 -11.12
CA LYS A 121 3.33 -32.47 -10.87
C LYS A 121 2.88 -32.93 -9.49
N THR A 122 3.57 -33.89 -8.87
CA THR A 122 3.19 -34.35 -7.53
C THR A 122 3.56 -33.30 -6.48
N ALA A 123 4.72 -32.65 -6.63
CA ALA A 123 5.13 -31.56 -5.77
C ALA A 123 4.27 -30.29 -5.98
N GLN A 124 3.89 -29.97 -7.23
CA GLN A 124 2.91 -28.91 -7.51
C GLN A 124 1.59 -29.14 -6.75
N ASP A 125 1.01 -30.34 -6.87
CA ASP A 125 -0.23 -30.71 -6.18
C ASP A 125 -0.09 -30.66 -4.64
N ALA A 126 1.09 -30.97 -4.11
CA ALA A 126 1.37 -30.91 -2.67
C ALA A 126 1.41 -29.46 -2.18
N ALA A 127 2.16 -28.60 -2.87
CA ALA A 127 2.24 -27.17 -2.56
C ALA A 127 0.86 -26.48 -2.66
N THR A 128 0.10 -26.74 -3.72
CA THR A 128 -1.27 -26.22 -3.88
C THR A 128 -2.20 -26.64 -2.74
N LYS A 129 -2.04 -27.86 -2.20
CA LYS A 129 -2.83 -28.30 -1.04
C LYS A 129 -2.49 -27.53 0.22
N GLU A 130 -1.20 -27.22 0.43
CA GLU A 130 -0.77 -26.44 1.59
C GLU A 130 -1.26 -24.99 1.52
N VAL A 131 -1.19 -24.35 0.34
CA VAL A 131 -1.77 -23.01 0.11
C VAL A 131 -3.28 -23.02 0.36
N ASN A 132 -4.01 -24.02 -0.14
CA ASN A 132 -5.45 -24.16 0.15
C ASN A 132 -5.74 -24.37 1.64
N LYS A 133 -4.87 -25.10 2.35
CA LYS A 133 -4.99 -25.27 3.80
C LYS A 133 -4.80 -23.92 4.52
N PHE A 134 -3.79 -23.15 4.13
CA PHE A 134 -3.57 -21.78 4.63
C PHE A 134 -4.81 -20.90 4.47
N VAL A 135 -5.40 -20.85 3.27
CA VAL A 135 -6.61 -20.07 3.00
C VAL A 135 -7.75 -20.40 3.96
N ASN A 136 -7.94 -21.69 4.27
CA ASN A 136 -8.98 -22.13 5.21
C ASN A 136 -8.63 -21.78 6.66
N ASP A 137 -7.42 -22.13 7.10
CA ASP A 137 -7.00 -21.96 8.50
C ASP A 137 -6.89 -20.48 8.86
N MET A 138 -6.36 -19.65 7.97
CA MET A 138 -6.23 -18.20 8.16
C MET A 138 -7.59 -17.51 8.16
N ALA A 139 -8.54 -17.93 7.31
CA ALA A 139 -9.90 -17.38 7.34
C ALA A 139 -10.60 -17.64 8.69
N VAL A 140 -10.48 -18.86 9.22
CA VAL A 140 -11.02 -19.23 10.54
C VAL A 140 -10.34 -18.42 11.64
N PHE A 141 -9.00 -18.30 11.58
CA PHE A 141 -8.22 -17.53 12.54
C PHE A 141 -8.67 -16.05 12.56
N LEU A 142 -8.69 -15.39 11.41
CA LEU A 142 -9.06 -13.96 11.32
C LEU A 142 -10.49 -13.71 11.78
N SER A 143 -11.44 -14.59 11.41
CA SER A 143 -12.83 -14.45 11.86
C SER A 143 -12.95 -14.63 13.36
N THR A 144 -12.29 -15.64 13.92
CA THR A 144 -12.28 -15.90 15.37
C THR A 144 -11.63 -14.77 16.14
N ALA A 145 -10.43 -14.34 15.71
CA ALA A 145 -9.65 -13.29 16.34
C ALA A 145 -10.43 -11.97 16.38
N THR A 146 -11.11 -11.61 15.29
CA THR A 146 -11.92 -10.39 15.20
C THR A 146 -13.33 -10.53 15.81
N GLY A 147 -13.66 -11.66 16.44
CA GLY A 147 -14.99 -11.91 17.01
C GLY A 147 -16.12 -11.86 15.98
N GLY A 148 -15.83 -12.29 14.74
CA GLY A 148 -16.76 -12.30 13.61
C GLY A 148 -16.95 -10.95 12.91
N LYS A 149 -16.22 -9.89 13.30
CA LYS A 149 -16.26 -8.59 12.61
C LYS A 149 -15.70 -8.68 11.19
N LEU A 150 -14.73 -9.57 10.96
CA LEU A 150 -14.40 -10.07 9.64
C LEU A 150 -15.09 -11.43 9.45
N PRO A 151 -16.11 -11.55 8.58
CA PRO A 151 -16.78 -12.83 8.34
C PRO A 151 -15.82 -13.84 7.70
N GLU A 152 -15.79 -15.08 8.20
CA GLU A 152 -14.92 -16.16 7.69
C GLU A 152 -15.05 -16.35 6.17
N ALA A 153 -16.28 -16.34 5.64
CA ALA A 153 -16.50 -16.50 4.20
C ALA A 153 -15.86 -15.35 3.38
N GLY A 154 -15.93 -14.12 3.89
CA GLY A 154 -15.30 -12.96 3.25
C GLY A 154 -13.77 -13.02 3.35
N ALA A 155 -13.24 -13.39 4.52
CA ALA A 155 -11.80 -13.61 4.69
C ALA A 155 -11.26 -14.70 3.76
N LYS A 156 -11.97 -15.84 3.69
CA LYS A 156 -11.62 -16.96 2.82
C LYS A 156 -11.62 -16.57 1.34
N GLN A 157 -12.63 -15.80 0.90
CA GLN A 157 -12.69 -15.31 -0.47
C GLN A 157 -11.49 -14.40 -0.78
N ALA A 158 -11.21 -13.40 0.07
CA ALA A 158 -10.11 -12.46 -0.15
C ALA A 158 -8.73 -13.15 -0.15
N LEU A 159 -8.52 -14.13 0.75
CA LEU A 159 -7.31 -14.94 0.78
C LEU A 159 -7.18 -15.81 -0.48
N ALA A 160 -8.27 -16.43 -0.94
CA ALA A 160 -8.25 -17.22 -2.17
C ALA A 160 -7.96 -16.37 -3.41
N GLU A 161 -8.50 -15.15 -3.48
CA GLU A 161 -8.22 -14.19 -4.55
C GLU A 161 -6.73 -13.76 -4.53
N HIS A 162 -6.19 -13.45 -3.34
CA HIS A 162 -4.77 -13.13 -3.19
C HIS A 162 -3.85 -14.25 -3.69
N GLU A 163 -4.08 -15.49 -3.24
CA GLU A 163 -3.28 -16.65 -3.68
C GLU A 163 -3.44 -16.91 -5.18
N ALA A 164 -4.64 -16.67 -5.72
CA ALA A 164 -4.89 -16.79 -7.16
C ALA A 164 -4.12 -15.72 -7.96
N ASP A 165 -4.05 -14.48 -7.48
CA ASP A 165 -3.27 -13.42 -8.13
C ASP A 165 -1.79 -13.75 -8.13
N VAL A 166 -1.21 -14.17 -6.99
CA VAL A 166 0.21 -14.59 -6.90
C VAL A 166 0.50 -15.75 -7.85
N GLN A 167 -0.34 -16.78 -7.82
CA GLN A 167 -0.22 -17.94 -8.71
C GLN A 167 -0.35 -17.55 -10.19
N GLN A 168 -1.27 -16.66 -10.53
CA GLN A 168 -1.52 -16.24 -11.90
C GLN A 168 -0.37 -15.40 -12.44
N VAL A 169 0.22 -14.48 -11.66
CA VAL A 169 1.44 -13.76 -12.05
C VAL A 169 2.53 -14.76 -12.43
N PHE A 170 2.76 -15.74 -11.57
CA PHE A 170 3.79 -16.76 -11.80
C PHE A 170 3.50 -17.62 -13.03
N ASP A 171 2.28 -18.12 -13.18
CA ASP A 171 1.90 -18.97 -14.32
C ASP A 171 2.01 -18.21 -15.66
N GLN A 172 1.61 -16.93 -15.69
CA GLN A 172 1.78 -16.06 -16.86
C GLN A 172 3.26 -15.80 -17.16
N TYR A 173 4.07 -15.57 -16.13
CA TYR A 173 5.52 -15.40 -16.27
C TYR A 173 6.17 -16.64 -16.89
N VAL A 174 5.88 -17.83 -16.35
CA VAL A 174 6.35 -19.13 -16.86
C VAL A 174 5.92 -19.36 -18.31
N ALA A 175 4.68 -18.96 -18.65
CA ALA A 175 4.14 -19.00 -20.01
C ALA A 175 4.73 -17.94 -20.96
N LYS A 176 5.61 -17.05 -20.45
CA LYS A 176 6.19 -15.88 -21.15
C LYS A 176 5.15 -14.85 -21.60
N ASP A 177 3.97 -14.87 -20.98
CA ASP A 177 2.99 -13.80 -21.06
C ASP A 177 3.39 -12.71 -20.06
N TYR A 178 4.51 -12.03 -20.32
CA TYR A 178 5.06 -11.04 -19.40
C TYR A 178 4.13 -9.83 -19.23
N GLU A 179 3.46 -9.39 -20.30
CA GLU A 179 2.45 -8.32 -20.20
C GLU A 179 1.30 -8.74 -19.29
N GLY A 180 0.80 -9.97 -19.43
CA GLY A 180 -0.20 -10.54 -18.54
C GLY A 180 0.31 -10.62 -17.09
N ALA A 181 1.52 -11.13 -16.87
CA ALA A 181 2.11 -11.27 -15.55
C ALA A 181 2.21 -9.93 -14.81
N TYR A 182 2.73 -8.89 -15.46
CA TYR A 182 2.84 -7.56 -14.85
C TYR A 182 1.48 -6.87 -14.69
N LYS A 183 0.50 -7.11 -15.57
CA LYS A 183 -0.88 -6.64 -15.35
C LYS A 183 -1.51 -7.24 -14.10
N THR A 184 -1.37 -8.55 -13.93
CA THR A 184 -1.86 -9.26 -12.75
C THR A 184 -1.10 -8.82 -11.50
N TYR A 185 0.22 -8.58 -11.60
CA TYR A 185 1.03 -8.07 -10.50
C TYR A 185 0.51 -6.73 -9.98
N LEU A 186 0.29 -5.76 -10.86
CA LEU A 186 -0.23 -4.44 -10.48
C LEU A 186 -1.62 -4.55 -9.82
N ALA A 187 -2.50 -5.40 -10.38
CA ALA A 187 -3.84 -5.60 -9.84
C ALA A 187 -3.83 -6.27 -8.45
N GLY A 188 -3.03 -7.32 -8.27
CA GLY A 188 -2.89 -8.01 -6.98
C GLY A 188 -2.17 -7.16 -5.93
N PHE A 189 -1.19 -6.35 -6.35
CA PHE A 189 -0.52 -5.38 -5.48
C PHE A 189 -1.50 -4.31 -4.98
N GLU A 190 -2.42 -3.83 -5.81
CA GLU A 190 -3.49 -2.92 -5.37
C GLU A 190 -4.46 -3.62 -4.38
N GLN A 191 -4.87 -4.85 -4.70
CA GLN A 191 -5.84 -5.63 -3.92
C GLN A 191 -5.40 -5.81 -2.47
N ILE A 192 -4.10 -5.94 -2.21
CA ILE A 192 -3.57 -6.18 -0.87
C ILE A 192 -3.79 -5.00 0.10
N PHE A 193 -3.91 -3.77 -0.39
CA PHE A 193 -4.29 -2.60 0.42
C PHE A 193 -5.76 -2.66 0.85
N GLY A 194 -6.60 -3.31 0.03
CA GLY A 194 -7.97 -3.66 0.41
C GLY A 194 -8.02 -4.62 1.60
N ALA A 195 -7.11 -5.60 1.65
CA ALA A 195 -6.97 -6.51 2.78
C ALA A 195 -6.54 -5.76 4.06
N GLY A 196 -5.55 -4.87 3.95
CA GLY A 196 -5.12 -4.01 5.06
C GLY A 196 -6.27 -3.17 5.63
N LYS A 197 -7.10 -2.57 4.77
CA LYS A 197 -8.33 -1.85 5.15
C LYS A 197 -9.35 -2.75 5.85
N ALA A 198 -9.62 -3.94 5.32
CA ALA A 198 -10.61 -4.87 5.87
C ALA A 198 -10.19 -5.41 7.26
N ILE A 199 -8.94 -5.85 7.39
CA ILE A 199 -8.39 -6.41 8.65
C ILE A 199 -8.35 -5.33 9.73
N SER A 200 -7.77 -4.15 9.42
CA SER A 200 -7.73 -3.04 10.37
C SER A 200 -9.13 -2.57 10.77
N GLY A 201 -10.06 -2.48 9.81
CA GLY A 201 -11.47 -2.17 10.04
C GLY A 201 -12.14 -3.12 11.02
N ALA A 202 -11.97 -4.43 10.83
CA ALA A 202 -12.53 -5.45 11.70
C ALA A 202 -11.94 -5.40 13.12
N ILE A 203 -10.63 -5.21 13.25
CA ILE A 203 -9.93 -5.10 14.53
C ILE A 203 -10.40 -3.86 15.31
N VAL A 204 -10.47 -2.70 14.64
CA VAL A 204 -10.93 -1.46 15.25
C VAL A 204 -12.40 -1.57 15.66
N ALA A 205 -13.25 -2.18 14.83
CA ALA A 205 -14.67 -2.39 15.14
C ALA A 205 -14.89 -3.37 16.31
N GLN A 206 -13.95 -4.26 16.58
CA GLN A 206 -14.00 -5.16 17.74
C GLN A 206 -13.67 -4.42 19.05
N ASN A 207 -12.70 -3.50 19.02
CA ASN A 207 -12.18 -2.81 20.20
C ASN A 207 -11.99 -1.30 19.97
N PRO A 208 -13.07 -0.52 19.72
CA PRO A 208 -12.94 0.87 19.30
C PRO A 208 -12.22 1.75 20.33
N ASP A 209 -12.38 1.48 21.63
CA ASP A 209 -11.73 2.22 22.70
C ASP A 209 -10.20 2.07 22.69
N LYS A 210 -9.66 0.91 22.28
CA LYS A 210 -8.19 0.72 22.14
C LYS A 210 -7.58 1.63 21.08
N PHE A 211 -8.40 2.09 20.13
CA PHE A 211 -7.99 2.96 19.03
C PHE A 211 -8.53 4.38 19.19
N ASN A 212 -8.83 4.79 20.43
CA ASN A 212 -9.37 6.12 20.74
C ASN A 212 -10.61 6.48 19.90
N ASN A 213 -11.42 5.48 19.54
CA ASN A 213 -12.60 5.64 18.68
C ASN A 213 -12.31 6.27 17.30
N THR A 214 -11.06 6.20 16.84
CA THR A 214 -10.70 6.64 15.46
C THR A 214 -10.98 5.52 14.46
N LYS A 215 -11.02 5.88 13.17
CA LYS A 215 -11.34 4.95 12.08
C LYS A 215 -10.14 4.74 11.15
N PRO A 216 -9.93 3.52 10.62
CA PRO A 216 -8.84 3.24 9.69
C PRO A 216 -9.15 3.68 8.25
N ASP A 217 -10.38 4.09 7.96
CA ASP A 217 -10.92 4.35 6.63
C ASP A 217 -11.49 5.77 6.47
N THR A 218 -10.95 6.75 7.22
CA THR A 218 -11.23 8.17 6.97
C THR A 218 -10.67 8.60 5.62
N ALA A 219 -11.16 9.71 5.05
CA ALA A 219 -10.61 10.25 3.80
C ALA A 219 -9.09 10.51 3.87
N ALA A 220 -8.59 10.99 5.02
CA ALA A 220 -7.17 11.20 5.25
C ALA A 220 -6.38 9.89 5.34
N ALA A 221 -6.94 8.86 6.00
CA ALA A 221 -6.31 7.54 6.04
C ALA A 221 -6.27 6.87 4.66
N ASP A 222 -7.33 7.03 3.85
CA ASP A 222 -7.37 6.56 2.46
C ASP A 222 -6.29 7.26 1.61
N LEU A 223 -6.08 8.57 1.77
CA LEU A 223 -4.98 9.28 1.07
C LEU A 223 -3.61 8.72 1.45
N ARG A 224 -3.34 8.54 2.74
CA ARG A 224 -2.07 7.96 3.22
C ARG A 224 -1.83 6.59 2.61
N SER A 225 -2.83 5.71 2.69
CA SER A 225 -2.79 4.35 2.13
C SER A 225 -2.51 4.38 0.63
N ALA A 226 -3.19 5.24 -0.14
CA ALA A 226 -2.96 5.36 -1.59
C ALA A 226 -1.55 5.85 -1.93
N LEU A 227 -1.01 6.83 -1.19
CA LEU A 227 0.36 7.32 -1.40
C LEU A 227 1.41 6.26 -1.00
N THR A 228 1.14 5.49 0.07
CA THR A 228 1.98 4.35 0.45
C THR A 228 1.95 3.28 -0.63
N MET A 229 0.79 2.91 -1.17
CA MET A 229 0.65 1.96 -2.27
C MET A 229 1.48 2.34 -3.48
N LEU A 230 1.28 3.57 -3.99
CA LEU A 230 1.99 4.05 -5.16
C LEU A 230 3.51 4.05 -4.95
N GLY A 231 3.98 4.50 -3.78
CA GLY A 231 5.39 4.53 -3.42
C GLY A 231 6.02 3.14 -3.26
N SER A 232 5.32 2.22 -2.58
CA SER A 232 5.77 0.84 -2.37
C SER A 232 5.81 0.04 -3.67
N GLU A 233 4.78 0.18 -4.53
CA GLU A 233 4.76 -0.43 -5.86
C GLU A 233 5.92 0.11 -6.71
N HIS A 234 6.13 1.42 -6.70
CA HIS A 234 7.26 2.05 -7.38
C HIS A 234 8.60 1.47 -6.92
N PHE A 235 8.83 1.37 -5.61
CA PHE A 235 10.09 0.86 -5.05
C PHE A 235 10.34 -0.59 -5.49
N ALA A 236 9.32 -1.44 -5.44
CA ALA A 236 9.40 -2.83 -5.88
C ALA A 236 9.76 -2.92 -7.37
N LEU A 237 9.04 -2.18 -8.22
CA LEU A 237 9.26 -2.20 -9.67
C LEU A 237 10.60 -1.57 -10.07
N ALA A 238 11.05 -0.51 -9.39
CA ALA A 238 12.29 0.17 -9.71
C ALA A 238 13.51 -0.73 -9.42
N THR A 239 13.55 -1.34 -8.23
CA THR A 239 14.64 -2.27 -7.88
C THR A 239 14.65 -3.49 -8.80
N LEU A 240 13.48 -4.09 -9.06
CA LEU A 240 13.35 -5.21 -9.99
C LEU A 240 13.77 -4.84 -11.42
N SER A 241 13.35 -3.68 -11.93
CA SER A 241 13.72 -3.22 -13.27
C SER A 241 15.21 -2.99 -13.41
N MET A 242 15.86 -2.38 -12.42
CA MET A 242 17.31 -2.20 -12.43
C MET A 242 18.07 -3.53 -12.46
N GLU A 243 17.65 -4.51 -11.63
CA GLU A 243 18.23 -5.87 -11.66
C GLU A 243 18.04 -6.53 -13.03
N LYS A 244 16.82 -6.50 -13.57
CA LYS A 244 16.49 -7.09 -14.88
C LYS A 244 17.22 -6.43 -16.03
N GLY A 245 17.39 -5.11 -15.98
CA GLY A 245 18.14 -4.34 -16.97
C GLY A 245 19.63 -4.66 -16.94
N TYR A 246 20.19 -4.90 -15.75
CA TYR A 246 21.57 -5.33 -15.57
C TYR A 246 21.81 -6.76 -16.07
N ASP A 247 20.92 -7.69 -15.72
CA ASP A 247 21.03 -9.10 -16.10
C ASP A 247 20.68 -9.35 -17.58
N GLY A 248 19.97 -8.42 -18.21
CA GLY A 248 19.48 -8.54 -19.59
C GLY A 248 18.30 -9.50 -19.70
N ASP A 249 17.44 -9.49 -18.68
CA ASP A 249 16.29 -10.40 -18.58
C ASP A 249 15.27 -10.16 -19.70
N PRO A 250 14.63 -11.22 -20.22
CA PRO A 250 13.73 -11.14 -21.37
C PRO A 250 12.44 -10.35 -21.10
N ASP A 251 12.11 -10.11 -19.83
CA ASP A 251 10.93 -9.36 -19.41
C ASP A 251 11.23 -7.91 -19.01
N TYR A 252 12.46 -7.41 -19.22
CA TYR A 252 12.87 -6.05 -18.86
C TYR A 252 11.96 -4.94 -19.44
N ASP A 253 11.52 -5.07 -20.70
CA ASP A 253 10.61 -4.09 -21.29
C ASP A 253 9.24 -4.06 -20.59
N TYR A 254 8.79 -5.19 -20.02
CA TYR A 254 7.49 -5.33 -19.39
C TYR A 254 7.48 -4.81 -17.94
N VAL A 255 8.57 -4.98 -17.19
CA VAL A 255 8.72 -4.32 -15.88
C VAL A 255 8.82 -2.80 -16.04
N ASN A 256 9.50 -2.29 -17.07
CA ASN A 256 9.51 -0.86 -17.39
C ASN A 256 8.10 -0.37 -17.79
N TRP A 257 7.35 -1.15 -18.57
CA TRP A 257 5.95 -0.84 -18.84
C TRP A 257 5.11 -0.76 -17.56
N ALA A 258 5.35 -1.64 -16.58
CA ALA A 258 4.69 -1.58 -15.29
C ALA A 258 5.07 -0.31 -14.50
N GLN A 259 6.34 0.10 -14.54
CA GLN A 259 6.77 1.40 -13.97
C GLN A 259 6.09 2.60 -14.66
N ASP A 260 5.86 2.53 -15.96
CA ASP A 260 5.10 3.56 -16.69
C ASP A 260 3.64 3.62 -16.20
N GLN A 261 3.01 2.48 -15.94
CA GLN A 261 1.66 2.43 -15.36
C GLN A 261 1.62 3.05 -13.96
N ASN A 262 2.57 2.70 -13.10
CA ASN A 262 2.71 3.28 -11.77
C ASN A 262 2.96 4.81 -11.84
N THR A 263 3.82 5.27 -12.75
CA THR A 263 4.07 6.69 -13.00
C THR A 263 2.79 7.42 -13.44
N ALA A 264 1.99 6.82 -14.32
CA ALA A 264 0.70 7.36 -14.74
C ALA A 264 -0.30 7.45 -13.56
N ALA A 265 -0.32 6.45 -12.67
CA ALA A 265 -1.16 6.45 -11.48
C ALA A 265 -0.74 7.56 -10.48
N PHE A 266 0.55 7.72 -10.23
CA PHE A 266 1.07 8.85 -9.43
C PHE A 266 0.72 10.20 -10.04
N LYS A 267 0.91 10.38 -11.35
CA LYS A 267 0.52 11.60 -12.06
C LYS A 267 -0.97 11.89 -11.89
N ALA A 268 -1.82 10.87 -11.99
CA ALA A 268 -3.26 11.01 -11.81
C ALA A 268 -3.60 11.44 -10.37
N ALA A 269 -2.92 10.88 -9.36
CA ALA A 269 -3.07 11.30 -7.97
C ALA A 269 -2.71 12.78 -7.78
N PHE A 270 -1.55 13.24 -8.27
CA PHE A 270 -1.17 14.65 -8.23
C PHE A 270 -2.16 15.55 -8.98
N THR A 271 -2.61 15.12 -10.15
CA THR A 271 -3.60 15.84 -10.97
C THR A 271 -4.92 16.02 -10.21
N SER A 272 -5.36 15.00 -9.47
CA SER A 272 -6.62 15.06 -8.71
C SER A 272 -6.59 16.05 -7.56
N ILE A 273 -5.40 16.30 -6.98
CA ILE A 273 -5.21 17.18 -5.82
C ILE A 273 -4.91 18.61 -6.29
N TYR A 274 -3.97 18.76 -7.21
CA TYR A 274 -3.36 20.04 -7.59
C TYR A 274 -3.67 20.51 -9.02
N GLY A 275 -4.36 19.70 -9.83
CA GLY A 275 -4.71 20.01 -11.21
C GLY A 275 -3.66 19.55 -12.24
N ALA A 276 -4.03 19.67 -13.52
CA ALA A 276 -3.27 19.09 -14.64
C ALA A 276 -1.84 19.62 -14.78
N ASP A 277 -1.61 20.90 -14.51
CA ASP A 277 -0.28 21.50 -14.61
C ASP A 277 0.69 20.90 -13.59
N ALA A 278 0.23 20.68 -12.35
CA ALA A 278 1.01 20.01 -11.31
C ALA A 278 1.30 18.55 -11.66
N GLY A 279 0.31 17.82 -12.20
CA GLY A 279 0.51 16.45 -12.68
C GLY A 279 1.53 16.36 -13.82
N ASN A 280 1.50 17.28 -14.79
CA ASN A 280 2.48 17.32 -15.88
C ASN A 280 3.88 17.69 -15.37
N GLN A 281 3.98 18.59 -14.39
CA GLN A 281 5.26 18.94 -13.77
C GLN A 281 5.84 17.78 -12.95
N PHE A 282 4.99 17.05 -12.22
CA PHE A 282 5.37 15.80 -11.54
C PHE A 282 5.99 14.82 -12.53
N GLU A 283 5.27 14.47 -13.61
CA GLU A 283 5.72 13.48 -14.59
C GLU A 283 7.04 13.90 -15.24
N LYS A 284 7.19 15.19 -15.58
CA LYS A 284 8.44 15.70 -16.16
C LYS A 284 9.64 15.47 -15.25
N LEU A 285 9.52 15.81 -13.96
CA LEU A 285 10.60 15.65 -12.99
C LEU A 285 10.88 14.17 -12.72
N TRP A 286 9.80 13.41 -12.51
CA TRP A 286 9.83 11.97 -12.24
C TRP A 286 10.48 11.20 -13.39
N THR A 287 10.00 11.31 -14.61
CA THR A 287 10.56 10.52 -15.73
C THR A 287 12.01 10.91 -16.04
N THR A 288 12.33 12.20 -16.06
CA THR A 288 13.63 12.68 -16.58
C THR A 288 14.81 12.34 -15.66
N ASN A 289 14.67 12.64 -14.37
CA ASN A 289 15.77 12.58 -13.42
C ASN A 289 15.65 11.39 -12.45
N HIS A 290 14.53 10.66 -12.46
CA HIS A 290 14.30 9.47 -11.63
C HIS A 290 14.30 8.20 -12.47
N ILE A 291 13.20 7.92 -13.20
CA ILE A 291 13.01 6.67 -13.94
C ILE A 291 14.11 6.47 -15.00
N ASN A 292 14.36 7.48 -15.84
CA ASN A 292 15.41 7.39 -16.84
C ASN A 292 16.81 7.29 -16.20
N ALA A 293 17.00 7.88 -15.02
CA ALA A 293 18.29 7.85 -14.33
C ALA A 293 18.58 6.48 -13.72
N GLN A 294 17.56 5.78 -13.21
CA GLN A 294 17.66 4.39 -12.78
C GLN A 294 17.99 3.45 -13.95
N ALA A 295 17.31 3.62 -15.09
CA ALA A 295 17.58 2.84 -16.30
C ALA A 295 18.99 3.10 -16.88
N ASP A 296 19.40 4.37 -16.94
CA ASP A 296 20.75 4.75 -17.39
C ASP A 296 21.83 4.19 -16.46
N LEU A 297 21.60 4.20 -15.14
CA LEU A 297 22.50 3.58 -14.16
C LEU A 297 22.65 2.08 -14.40
N ALA A 298 21.55 1.34 -14.54
CA ALA A 298 21.60 -0.09 -14.81
C ALA A 298 22.36 -0.40 -16.11
N ALA A 299 22.10 0.36 -17.18
CA ALA A 299 22.79 0.23 -18.45
C ALA A 299 24.30 0.57 -18.35
N ALA A 300 24.65 1.63 -17.61
CA ALA A 300 26.04 2.01 -17.37
C ALA A 300 26.79 0.91 -16.61
N THR A 301 26.17 0.33 -15.59
CA THR A 301 26.74 -0.79 -14.81
C THR A 301 26.92 -2.04 -15.64
N ALA A 302 25.93 -2.41 -16.47
CA ALA A 302 26.07 -3.52 -17.41
C ALA A 302 27.23 -3.29 -18.42
N ALA A 303 27.40 -2.05 -18.87
CA ALA A 303 28.49 -1.64 -19.75
C ALA A 303 29.85 -1.44 -19.02
N LYS A 304 29.90 -1.58 -17.69
CA LYS A 304 31.08 -1.31 -16.84
C LYS A 304 31.63 0.10 -17.02
N ASN A 305 30.75 1.07 -17.21
CA ASN A 305 31.12 2.47 -17.39
C ASN A 305 30.99 3.22 -16.06
N THR A 306 32.05 3.16 -15.25
CA THR A 306 32.09 3.73 -13.90
C THR A 306 31.84 5.24 -13.86
N ASP A 307 32.21 5.96 -14.92
CA ASP A 307 31.99 7.42 -15.00
C ASP A 307 30.50 7.73 -15.15
N ASN A 308 29.79 6.98 -16.00
CA ASN A 308 28.34 7.12 -16.14
C ASN A 308 27.61 6.63 -14.90
N GLU A 309 28.04 5.51 -14.29
CA GLU A 309 27.45 5.03 -13.04
C GLU A 309 27.48 6.11 -11.95
N GLN A 310 28.64 6.75 -11.73
CA GLN A 310 28.77 7.81 -10.73
C GLN A 310 27.94 9.05 -11.09
N LYS A 311 27.88 9.40 -12.38
CA LYS A 311 27.05 10.50 -12.87
C LYS A 311 25.57 10.24 -12.61
N ASP A 312 25.09 9.03 -12.86
CA ASP A 312 23.67 8.68 -12.73
C ASP A 312 23.26 8.55 -11.27
N LYS A 313 24.12 7.97 -10.40
CA LYS A 313 23.92 8.02 -8.93
C LYS A 313 23.84 9.46 -8.41
N THR A 314 24.68 10.35 -8.94
CA THR A 314 24.63 11.79 -8.58
C THR A 314 23.35 12.45 -9.08
N ARG A 315 22.89 12.11 -10.29
CA ARG A 315 21.62 12.61 -10.84
C ARG A 315 20.44 12.21 -9.95
N LEU A 316 20.41 10.98 -9.45
CA LEU A 316 19.38 10.49 -8.51
C LEU A 316 19.49 11.20 -7.14
N THR A 317 20.59 10.98 -6.44
CA THR A 317 20.75 11.39 -5.03
C THR A 317 20.87 12.89 -4.81
N ASN A 318 21.27 13.64 -5.84
CA ASN A 318 21.43 15.09 -5.78
C ASN A 318 20.40 15.81 -6.67
N THR A 319 20.46 15.68 -7.99
CA THR A 319 19.61 16.49 -8.90
C THR A 319 18.13 16.18 -8.70
N PHE A 320 17.71 14.92 -8.80
CA PHE A 320 16.32 14.53 -8.61
C PHE A 320 15.84 14.84 -7.20
N ALA A 321 16.57 14.42 -6.16
CA ALA A 321 16.17 14.67 -4.78
C ALA A 321 15.95 16.17 -4.49
N ASN A 322 16.83 17.06 -4.98
CA ASN A 322 16.66 18.50 -4.82
C ASN A 322 15.49 19.05 -5.64
N ASP A 323 15.41 18.74 -6.94
CA ASP A 323 14.39 19.31 -7.81
C ASP A 323 12.98 18.85 -7.39
N PHE A 324 12.84 17.56 -7.10
CA PHE A 324 11.57 16.97 -6.70
C PHE A 324 11.19 17.36 -5.28
N GLY A 325 12.14 17.40 -4.33
CA GLY A 325 11.87 17.86 -2.97
C GLY A 325 11.40 19.33 -2.91
N ASN A 326 12.01 20.21 -3.71
CA ASN A 326 11.57 21.61 -3.84
C ASN A 326 10.19 21.72 -4.51
N PHE A 327 9.92 20.87 -5.51
CA PHE A 327 8.60 20.79 -6.12
C PHE A 327 7.52 20.38 -5.10
N LEU A 328 7.76 19.33 -4.30
CA LEU A 328 6.81 18.89 -3.27
C LEU A 328 6.57 19.95 -2.20
N ALA A 329 7.63 20.63 -1.76
CA ALA A 329 7.50 21.73 -0.80
C ALA A 329 6.68 22.89 -1.35
N THR A 330 6.88 23.24 -2.62
CA THR A 330 6.09 24.29 -3.28
C THR A 330 4.63 23.86 -3.47
N ALA A 331 4.39 22.63 -3.93
CA ALA A 331 3.04 22.11 -4.15
C ALA A 331 2.22 22.09 -2.85
N THR A 332 2.86 21.68 -1.75
CA THR A 332 2.24 21.60 -0.42
C THR A 332 2.17 22.93 0.32
N ASP A 333 2.49 24.07 -0.31
CA ASP A 333 2.56 25.40 0.31
C ASP A 333 3.44 25.43 1.58
N GLY A 334 4.56 24.69 1.53
CA GLY A 334 5.52 24.57 2.63
C GLY A 334 5.09 23.66 3.78
N ASN A 335 3.90 23.03 3.73
CA ASN A 335 3.46 22.07 4.76
C ASN A 335 4.35 20.82 4.80
N LEU A 336 4.99 20.47 3.67
CA LEU A 336 6.16 19.58 3.65
C LEU A 336 7.42 20.44 3.44
N PRO A 337 8.27 20.63 4.46
CA PRO A 337 9.48 21.43 4.30
C PRO A 337 10.43 20.84 3.24
N ALA A 338 10.99 21.70 2.38
CA ALA A 338 11.91 21.27 1.31
C ALA A 338 13.09 20.45 1.85
N LYS A 339 13.66 20.85 3.00
CA LYS A 339 14.75 20.10 3.64
C LYS A 339 14.36 18.65 3.95
N ASP A 340 13.15 18.45 4.48
CA ASP A 340 12.68 17.13 4.90
C ASP A 340 12.29 16.29 3.68
N ALA A 341 11.68 16.90 2.66
CA ALA A 341 11.39 16.26 1.38
C ALA A 341 12.68 15.79 0.67
N ILE A 342 13.68 16.66 0.57
CA ILE A 342 14.98 16.34 -0.05
C ILE A 342 15.67 15.22 0.73
N ALA A 343 15.69 15.29 2.07
CA ALA A 343 16.30 14.25 2.88
C ALA A 343 15.64 12.87 2.68
N ALA A 344 14.30 12.82 2.66
CA ALA A 344 13.56 11.59 2.42
C ALA A 344 13.81 11.02 1.01
N LEU A 345 13.85 11.88 -0.01
CA LEU A 345 14.15 11.47 -1.39
C LEU A 345 15.59 11.00 -1.55
N THR A 346 16.57 11.69 -0.96
CA THR A 346 17.97 11.23 -0.97
C THR A 346 18.10 9.87 -0.28
N GLN A 347 17.39 9.64 0.83
CA GLN A 347 17.38 8.34 1.48
C GLN A 347 16.73 7.25 0.60
N HIS A 348 15.61 7.57 -0.04
CA HIS A 348 14.98 6.67 -1.03
C HIS A 348 15.95 6.30 -2.14
N GLU A 349 16.57 7.28 -2.81
CA GLU A 349 17.54 6.99 -3.88
C GLU A 349 18.72 6.19 -3.38
N THR A 350 19.21 6.50 -2.18
CA THR A 350 20.31 5.75 -1.57
C THR A 350 19.91 4.29 -1.40
N THR A 351 18.73 4.00 -0.84
CA THR A 351 18.26 2.61 -0.68
C THR A 351 18.05 1.89 -2.01
N VAL A 352 17.57 2.57 -3.05
CA VAL A 352 17.45 2.00 -4.40
C VAL A 352 18.83 1.66 -4.97
N THR A 353 19.77 2.61 -4.96
CA THR A 353 21.12 2.39 -5.49
C THR A 353 21.90 1.37 -4.67
N ASP A 354 21.70 1.33 -3.36
CA ASP A 354 22.34 0.37 -2.46
C ASP A 354 21.84 -1.05 -2.67
N THR A 355 20.54 -1.21 -2.92
CA THR A 355 19.94 -2.51 -3.28
C THR A 355 20.58 -3.01 -4.58
N PHE A 356 20.60 -2.16 -5.61
CA PHE A 356 21.18 -2.49 -6.90
C PHE A 356 22.68 -2.80 -6.85
N ASP A 357 23.48 -1.97 -6.18
CA ASP A 357 24.92 -2.17 -6.06
C ASP A 357 25.28 -3.48 -5.35
N LYS A 358 24.52 -3.82 -4.30
CA LYS A 358 24.71 -5.08 -3.56
C LYS A 358 24.28 -6.28 -4.39
N TYR A 359 23.21 -6.16 -5.17
CA TYR A 359 22.82 -7.18 -6.15
C TYR A 359 23.95 -7.44 -7.17
N VAL A 360 24.45 -6.37 -7.81
CA VAL A 360 25.51 -6.44 -8.84
C VAL A 360 26.81 -7.03 -8.29
N SER A 361 27.15 -6.73 -7.02
CA SER A 361 28.32 -7.28 -6.33
C SER A 361 28.10 -8.69 -5.76
N ALA A 362 26.94 -9.29 -6.02
CA ALA A 362 26.50 -10.60 -5.52
C ALA A 362 26.40 -10.68 -3.98
N ASP A 363 26.31 -9.54 -3.30
CA ASP A 363 25.88 -9.45 -1.89
C ASP A 363 24.35 -9.44 -1.83
N TYR A 364 23.73 -10.58 -2.16
CA TYR A 364 22.27 -10.67 -2.19
C TYR A 364 21.64 -10.48 -0.81
N ALA A 365 22.30 -10.93 0.26
CA ALA A 365 21.81 -10.73 1.62
C ALA A 365 21.77 -9.24 1.97
N GLY A 366 22.82 -8.49 1.63
CA GLY A 366 22.84 -7.05 1.76
C GLY A 366 21.83 -6.35 0.84
N SER A 367 21.65 -6.85 -0.40
CA SER A 367 20.64 -6.32 -1.33
C SER A 367 19.24 -6.38 -0.73
N TYR A 368 18.80 -7.54 -0.24
CA TYR A 368 17.48 -7.65 0.39
C TYR A 368 17.38 -6.88 1.71
N ALA A 369 18.46 -6.74 2.48
CA ALA A 369 18.45 -5.87 3.65
C ALA A 369 18.16 -4.40 3.27
N SER A 370 18.83 -3.89 2.22
CA SER A 370 18.58 -2.54 1.69
C SER A 370 17.21 -2.41 1.02
N TYR A 371 16.75 -3.44 0.31
CA TYR A 371 15.41 -3.49 -0.29
C TYR A 371 14.34 -3.30 0.79
N ARG A 372 14.38 -4.11 1.85
CA ARG A 372 13.36 -4.07 2.91
C ARG A 372 13.40 -2.74 3.69
N GLU A 373 14.58 -2.17 3.89
CA GLU A 373 14.73 -0.83 4.47
C GLU A 373 14.07 0.26 3.58
N GLY A 374 14.38 0.27 2.28
CA GLY A 374 13.82 1.23 1.34
C GLY A 374 12.32 1.03 1.11
N TYR A 375 11.85 -0.21 1.12
CA TYR A 375 10.42 -0.53 1.03
C TYR A 375 9.65 0.04 2.22
N LYS A 376 10.17 -0.17 3.45
CA LYS A 376 9.58 0.39 4.67
C LYS A 376 9.55 1.92 4.65
N LEU A 377 10.56 2.58 4.09
CA LEU A 377 10.62 4.04 3.96
C LEU A 377 9.38 4.61 3.22
N MET A 378 8.83 3.88 2.24
CA MET A 378 7.67 4.34 1.45
C MET A 378 6.41 4.57 2.30
N SER A 379 6.24 3.80 3.39
CA SER A 379 5.16 4.03 4.35
C SER A 379 5.26 5.39 5.05
N GLY A 380 6.50 5.83 5.36
CA GLY A 380 6.78 7.13 5.96
C GLY A 380 6.58 8.29 4.97
N ILE A 381 6.91 8.08 3.70
CA ILE A 381 6.64 9.06 2.63
C ILE A 381 5.12 9.28 2.49
N GLY A 382 4.32 8.20 2.51
CA GLY A 382 2.86 8.30 2.47
C GLY A 382 2.28 9.07 3.67
N GLU A 383 2.82 8.86 4.88
CA GLU A 383 2.44 9.64 6.07
C GLU A 383 2.79 11.13 5.93
N ASN A 384 4.03 11.46 5.56
CA ASN A 384 4.51 12.84 5.51
C ASN A 384 3.85 13.65 4.38
N LEU A 385 3.82 13.11 3.16
CA LEU A 385 3.20 13.77 2.01
C LEU A 385 1.68 13.87 2.19
N GLY A 386 1.05 12.77 2.63
CA GLY A 386 -0.39 12.76 2.93
C GLY A 386 -0.75 13.75 4.03
N GLY A 387 0.05 13.83 5.10
CA GLY A 387 -0.14 14.79 6.18
C GLY A 387 -0.02 16.24 5.73
N ALA A 388 0.96 16.55 4.87
CA ALA A 388 1.10 17.89 4.29
C ALA A 388 -0.09 18.29 3.41
N ILE A 389 -0.56 17.36 2.56
CA ILE A 389 -1.75 17.56 1.71
C ILE A 389 -3.02 17.78 2.55
N VAL A 390 -3.23 16.96 3.58
CA VAL A 390 -4.40 17.08 4.48
C VAL A 390 -4.37 18.39 5.25
N THR A 391 -3.18 18.83 5.68
CA THR A 391 -2.99 20.12 6.34
C THR A 391 -3.33 21.29 5.42
N GLN A 392 -2.96 21.21 4.14
CA GLN A 392 -3.25 22.23 3.14
C GLN A 392 -4.73 22.28 2.75
N PHE A 393 -5.40 21.11 2.70
CA PHE A 393 -6.79 21.00 2.25
C PHE A 393 -7.72 20.27 3.23
N PRO A 394 -7.86 20.73 4.49
CA PRO A 394 -8.63 20.00 5.51
C PRO A 394 -10.09 19.77 5.11
N ASP A 395 -10.71 20.71 4.39
CA ASP A 395 -12.10 20.58 3.93
C ASP A 395 -12.32 19.43 2.94
N LYS A 396 -11.29 19.00 2.20
CA LYS A 396 -11.36 17.87 1.26
C LYS A 396 -11.32 16.52 1.98
N PHE A 397 -10.72 16.47 3.17
CA PHE A 397 -10.46 15.22 3.91
C PHE A 397 -11.21 15.13 5.24
N SER A 398 -12.06 16.10 5.54
CA SER A 398 -12.99 16.03 6.66
C SER A 398 -14.08 15.02 6.34
N ASP A 399 -14.30 14.05 7.23
CA ASP A 399 -15.43 13.12 7.15
C ASP A 399 -16.72 13.91 7.38
N LYS A 400 -17.30 14.44 6.30
CA LYS A 400 -18.58 15.16 6.38
C LYS A 400 -19.63 14.17 6.86
N MET A 401 -20.02 14.28 8.13
CA MET A 401 -21.28 13.73 8.60
C MET A 401 -22.38 14.23 7.64
N PRO A 402 -23.24 13.35 7.09
CA PRO A 402 -24.36 13.81 6.28
C PRO A 402 -25.15 14.84 7.08
N THR A 403 -25.21 16.08 6.59
CA THR A 403 -25.92 17.18 7.26
C THR A 403 -27.44 17.03 7.23
N SER A 404 -27.93 15.92 6.67
CA SER A 404 -29.33 15.52 6.70
C SER A 404 -29.42 14.01 6.93
N MET A 405 -30.30 13.60 7.86
CA MET A 405 -30.84 12.24 7.80
C MET A 405 -31.47 12.06 6.41
N PRO A 406 -31.26 10.92 5.72
CA PRO A 406 -31.95 10.64 4.48
C PRO A 406 -33.44 10.81 4.72
N ASN A 407 -34.04 11.75 3.98
CA ASN A 407 -35.48 11.95 3.99
C ASN A 407 -36.07 10.66 3.41
N THR A 408 -36.57 9.75 4.26
CA THR A 408 -37.22 8.49 3.84
C THR A 408 -38.63 8.74 3.29
N GLY A 409 -38.78 9.83 2.53
CA GLY A 409 -39.93 10.14 1.69
C GLY A 409 -39.56 9.85 0.24
N MET A 410 -40.25 8.89 -0.36
CA MET A 410 -40.02 8.39 -1.71
C MET A 410 -39.81 9.48 -2.79
N GLY A 411 -38.78 9.29 -3.62
CA GLY A 411 -38.68 9.81 -4.99
C GLY A 411 -37.86 11.09 -5.15
N GLY A 412 -36.67 10.97 -5.74
CA GLY A 412 -35.94 12.12 -6.28
C GLY A 412 -34.42 11.96 -6.25
N GLU A 413 -33.87 11.68 -7.42
CA GLU A 413 -32.44 11.63 -7.73
C GLU A 413 -31.77 12.98 -7.40
N GLN A 414 -30.85 12.99 -6.43
CA GLN A 414 -29.93 14.11 -6.19
C GLN A 414 -28.50 13.61 -6.35
N THR A 415 -27.90 13.98 -7.49
CA THR A 415 -26.48 13.87 -7.77
C THR A 415 -25.67 14.73 -6.78
N ASN A 416 -25.15 14.10 -5.74
CA ASN A 416 -24.24 14.74 -4.78
C ASN A 416 -22.83 14.84 -5.38
N HIS A 417 -22.36 16.08 -5.58
CA HIS A 417 -21.00 16.39 -6.04
C HIS A 417 -19.88 15.87 -5.13
N SER A 418 -20.18 15.43 -3.89
CA SER A 418 -19.22 14.76 -3.01
C SER A 418 -18.88 13.35 -3.50
N LEU A 419 -19.84 12.61 -4.08
CA LEU A 419 -19.61 11.23 -4.56
C LEU A 419 -18.60 11.18 -5.71
N ALA A 420 -18.52 12.24 -6.52
CA ALA A 420 -17.58 12.34 -7.65
C ALA A 420 -16.10 12.47 -7.23
N LEU A 421 -15.82 12.99 -6.03
CA LEU A 421 -14.47 13.02 -5.44
C LEU A 421 -14.05 11.67 -4.86
N TRP A 422 -15.01 10.92 -4.30
CA TRP A 422 -14.78 9.58 -3.76
C TRP A 422 -14.62 8.53 -4.85
N ILE A 423 -15.45 8.59 -5.90
CA ILE A 423 -15.23 7.87 -7.17
C ILE A 423 -13.93 8.40 -7.82
N GLY A 424 -13.52 9.65 -7.58
CA GLY A 424 -12.21 10.14 -8.00
C GLY A 424 -11.06 9.34 -7.36
N LEU A 425 -10.96 9.24 -6.04
CA LEU A 425 -9.84 8.55 -5.38
C LEU A 425 -9.89 7.02 -5.52
N SER A 426 -11.07 6.41 -5.56
CA SER A 426 -11.22 4.95 -5.74
C SER A 426 -11.37 4.52 -7.21
N ALA A 427 -11.82 5.39 -8.12
CA ALA A 427 -11.90 5.10 -9.55
C ALA A 427 -10.82 5.76 -10.42
N ILE A 428 -9.95 6.63 -9.89
CA ILE A 428 -8.64 6.92 -10.53
C ILE A 428 -7.75 5.67 -10.46
N ILE A 429 -7.90 4.87 -9.40
CA ILE A 429 -7.26 3.58 -9.27
C ILE A 429 -7.88 2.56 -10.26
N LEU A 430 -9.22 2.53 -10.43
CA LEU A 430 -9.88 1.66 -11.43
C LEU A 430 -9.75 2.10 -12.91
N ALA A 431 -9.40 3.35 -13.22
CA ALA A 431 -9.45 3.88 -14.60
C ALA A 431 -8.11 3.88 -15.35
N GLY A 432 -6.98 3.57 -14.68
CA GLY A 432 -5.65 3.53 -15.31
C GLY A 432 -5.52 2.49 -16.42
N ALA A 433 -6.11 1.31 -16.22
CA ALA A 433 -6.05 0.22 -17.20
C ALA A 433 -6.94 0.44 -18.44
N GLY A 434 -8.03 1.19 -18.33
CA GLY A 434 -9.04 1.30 -19.40
C GLY A 434 -8.73 2.36 -20.47
N PHE A 435 -8.09 3.48 -20.10
CA PHE A 435 -8.01 4.64 -21.00
C PHE A 435 -6.83 4.60 -21.99
N ILE A 436 -5.75 3.88 -21.67
CA ILE A 436 -4.57 3.75 -22.55
C ILE A 436 -4.79 2.71 -23.66
N ILE A 437 -5.60 1.67 -23.40
CA ILE A 437 -5.96 0.62 -24.38
C ILE A 437 -6.63 1.21 -25.64
N PHE A 438 -7.45 2.26 -25.49
CA PHE A 438 -8.16 2.86 -26.62
C PHE A 438 -7.25 3.69 -27.55
N ARG A 439 -6.09 4.16 -27.05
CA ARG A 439 -5.23 5.07 -27.81
C ARG A 439 -4.13 4.32 -28.59
N GLN A 440 -3.65 3.19 -28.09
CA GLN A 440 -2.60 2.39 -28.75
C GLN A 440 -3.13 1.42 -29.82
N GLN A 441 -4.33 0.85 -29.66
CA GLN A 441 -4.96 0.04 -30.73
C GLN A 441 -5.21 0.85 -32.02
N LYS A 442 -5.33 2.19 -31.92
CA LYS A 442 -5.55 3.06 -33.08
C LYS A 442 -4.26 3.43 -33.82
N GLN A 443 -3.09 3.20 -33.22
CA GLN A 443 -1.78 3.47 -33.85
C GLN A 443 -1.18 2.22 -34.51
N GLN A 444 -1.59 1.01 -34.12
CA GLN A 444 -1.16 -0.23 -34.81
C GLN A 444 -2.00 -0.56 -36.07
N HIS A 445 -3.06 0.21 -36.34
CA HIS A 445 -3.90 0.08 -37.55
C HIS A 445 -3.81 1.31 -38.49
N ARG A 446 -2.67 1.99 -38.53
CA ARG A 446 -2.38 3.03 -39.53
C ARG A 446 -1.04 2.84 -40.20
#